data_AF-A0AAE8LXJ8-F1
#
_entry.id   AF-A0AAE8LXJ8-F1
#
_cell.length_a   1.000
_cell.length_b   1.000
_cell.length_c   1.000
_cell.angle_alpha   90.00
_cell.angle_beta   90.00
_cell.angle_gamma   90.00
#
_symmetry.space_group_name_H-M   'P 1'
#
loop_
_entity.id
_entity.type
_entity.pdbx_description
1 polymer ?
#
loop_
_entity_poly.entity_id
_entity_poly.type
_entity_poly.pdbx_seq_one_letter_code
_entity_poly.pdbx_strand_id
1 'polypeptide(L)'
;MPSNADTGGFVAGTVVETEMGKEAIENVTENTRVLTRAGESQQWGVRSDEVVMVPASDNLYSINGGDPFFTAGQPFYTTTGIRAIDPVFARQQNPWLEVGALKPGHMLLRLNTTKTSYEPEEIKSIMGSRSQGGKVYGLHFREGLRSYHANGYLVSLNYPEITGASISHQLRTMSDQDKAKAVQSLQELKLLFDRFGAGSIIDRLVTGGSSPNS
;
A
#
# COMPACT_ATOMS: atom_id res chain seq x y z
N MET A 1 -0.06 23.27 9.47
CA MET A 1 0.36 21.91 9.86
C MET A 1 -0.55 20.94 9.13
N PRO A 2 -0.06 20.04 8.27
CA PRO A 2 -0.91 18.93 7.86
C PRO A 2 -1.23 18.12 9.12
N SER A 3 -2.52 17.96 9.41
CA SER A 3 -3.01 17.06 10.45
C SER A 3 -2.38 15.69 10.26
N ASN A 4 -2.03 15.00 11.35
CA ASN A 4 -1.62 13.60 11.34
C ASN A 4 -2.66 12.79 10.55
N ALA A 5 -2.39 12.58 9.28
CA ALA A 5 -3.28 11.90 8.37
C ALA A 5 -3.07 10.40 8.59
N ASP A 6 -4.16 9.68 8.83
CA ASP A 6 -4.20 8.24 9.15
C ASP A 6 -3.63 7.38 8.01
N THR A 7 -2.32 7.36 7.83
CA THR A 7 -1.62 6.54 6.84
C THR A 7 -1.96 5.05 7.01
N GLY A 8 -2.30 4.37 5.91
CA GLY A 8 -2.57 2.93 5.92
C GLY A 8 -1.29 2.14 6.20
N GLY A 9 -1.33 1.24 7.18
CA GLY A 9 -0.21 0.39 7.54
C GLY A 9 -0.52 -0.53 8.71
N PHE A 10 0.49 -1.31 9.10
CA PHE A 10 0.41 -2.33 10.13
C PHE A 10 1.43 -2.11 11.24
N VAL A 11 1.13 -2.56 12.45
CA VAL A 11 2.09 -2.48 13.58
C VAL A 11 3.27 -3.44 13.41
N ALA A 12 4.37 -3.15 14.10
CA ALA A 12 5.50 -4.09 14.21
C ALA A 12 5.03 -5.46 14.75
N GLY A 13 5.65 -6.54 14.28
CA GLY A 13 5.26 -7.92 14.56
C GLY A 13 4.15 -8.46 13.68
N THR A 14 3.53 -7.64 12.82
CA THR A 14 2.57 -8.13 11.81
C THR A 14 3.27 -9.11 10.88
N VAL A 15 2.74 -10.33 10.78
CA VAL A 15 3.38 -11.41 10.05
C VAL A 15 3.09 -11.32 8.56
N VAL A 16 4.16 -11.39 7.76
CA VAL A 16 4.16 -11.43 6.30
C VAL A 16 4.65 -12.79 5.81
N GLU A 17 4.04 -13.28 4.74
CA GLU A 17 4.41 -14.54 4.09
C GLU A 17 5.50 -14.30 3.04
N THR A 18 6.70 -14.80 3.30
CA THR A 18 7.86 -14.71 2.41
C THR A 18 8.25 -16.09 1.84
N GLU A 19 9.13 -16.11 0.85
CA GLU A 19 9.67 -17.35 0.28
C GLU A 19 10.45 -18.17 1.33
N MET A 20 11.09 -17.49 2.28
CA MET A 20 11.85 -18.11 3.36
C MET A 20 11.00 -18.48 4.58
N GLY A 21 9.70 -18.18 4.56
CA GLY A 21 8.78 -18.41 5.66
C GLY A 21 8.11 -17.14 6.16
N LYS A 22 7.67 -17.16 7.42
CA LYS A 22 6.99 -16.03 8.06
C LYS A 22 8.01 -15.04 8.59
N GLU A 23 7.82 -13.75 8.29
CA GLU A 23 8.69 -12.66 8.73
C GLU A 23 7.84 -11.52 9.32
N ALA A 24 8.37 -10.80 10.31
CA ALA A 24 7.70 -9.62 10.83
C ALA A 24 7.84 -8.47 9.81
N ILE A 25 6.78 -7.68 9.60
CA ILE A 25 6.72 -6.66 8.53
C ILE A 25 7.88 -5.65 8.60
N GLU A 26 8.34 -5.29 9.79
CA GLU A 26 9.45 -4.37 10.03
C GLU A 26 10.82 -4.94 9.66
N ASN A 27 10.93 -6.26 9.55
CA ASN A 27 12.16 -6.97 9.20
C ASN A 27 12.21 -7.37 7.71
N VAL A 28 11.15 -7.13 6.94
CA VAL A 28 11.13 -7.44 5.50
C VAL A 28 12.03 -6.45 4.76
N THR A 29 13.20 -6.91 4.36
CA THR A 29 14.24 -6.10 3.69
C THR A 29 14.14 -6.14 2.16
N GLU A 30 14.86 -5.24 1.49
CA GLU A 30 15.01 -5.21 0.03
C GLU A 30 15.35 -6.59 -0.54
N ASN A 31 14.83 -6.89 -1.72
CA ASN A 31 14.96 -8.17 -2.45
C ASN A 31 14.26 -9.37 -1.80
N THR A 32 13.65 -9.22 -0.63
CA THR A 32 12.79 -10.27 -0.05
C THR A 32 11.63 -10.58 -0.99
N ARG A 33 11.45 -11.87 -1.31
CA ARG A 33 10.31 -12.35 -2.09
C ARG A 33 9.12 -12.58 -1.17
N VAL A 34 8.04 -11.83 -1.39
CA VAL A 34 6.81 -11.84 -0.60
C VAL A 34 5.68 -12.47 -1.40
N LEU A 35 4.88 -13.33 -0.77
CA LEU A 35 3.75 -13.99 -1.41
C LEU A 35 2.64 -12.97 -1.67
N THR A 36 2.41 -12.65 -2.94
CA THR A 36 1.43 -11.65 -3.36
C THR A 36 0.08 -12.24 -3.71
N ARG A 37 0.03 -13.52 -4.10
CA ARG A 37 -1.20 -14.26 -4.37
C ARG A 37 -1.01 -15.76 -4.15
N ALA A 38 -1.97 -16.36 -3.45
CA ALA A 38 -2.10 -17.81 -3.27
C ALA A 38 -2.65 -18.49 -4.53
N GLY A 39 -2.33 -19.76 -4.72
CA GLY A 39 -2.79 -20.56 -5.84
C GLY A 39 -1.94 -21.81 -6.01
N GLU A 40 -2.33 -22.68 -6.95
CA GLU A 40 -1.52 -23.83 -7.35
C GLU A 40 -0.13 -23.40 -7.84
N SER A 41 -0.08 -22.25 -8.53
CA SER A 41 1.15 -21.52 -8.82
C SER A 41 1.15 -20.20 -8.04
N GLN A 42 1.87 -20.19 -6.93
CA GLN A 42 2.05 -19.00 -6.09
C GLN A 42 2.70 -17.87 -6.87
N GLN A 43 2.25 -16.64 -6.62
CA GLN A 43 2.85 -15.43 -7.22
C GLN A 43 3.60 -14.63 -6.18
N TRP A 44 4.79 -14.20 -6.56
CA TRP A 44 5.74 -13.54 -5.68
C TRP A 44 5.97 -12.11 -6.14
N GLY A 45 6.12 -11.21 -5.18
CA GLY A 45 6.60 -9.84 -5.40
C GLY A 45 7.95 -9.66 -4.75
N VAL A 46 8.72 -8.70 -5.24
CA VAL A 46 10.07 -8.41 -4.74
C VAL A 46 10.04 -7.09 -4.00
N ARG A 47 10.42 -7.11 -2.71
CA ARG A 47 10.53 -5.92 -1.88
C ARG A 47 11.55 -4.94 -2.46
N SER A 48 11.14 -3.69 -2.67
CA SER A 48 12.07 -2.61 -3.04
C SER A 48 12.85 -2.09 -1.84
N ASP A 49 13.80 -1.20 -2.10
CA ASP A 49 14.53 -0.40 -1.12
C ASP A 49 13.68 0.70 -0.46
N GLU A 50 12.56 1.11 -1.09
CA GLU A 50 11.68 2.13 -0.51
C GLU A 50 11.10 1.75 0.86
N VAL A 51 11.45 2.52 1.90
CA VAL A 51 10.97 2.34 3.26
C VAL A 51 9.57 2.95 3.40
N VAL A 52 8.57 2.11 3.66
CA VAL A 52 7.19 2.54 3.92
C VAL A 52 6.94 2.44 5.43
N MET A 53 7.29 3.51 6.14
CA MET A 53 7.24 3.59 7.59
C MET A 53 6.80 4.99 8.00
N VAL A 54 5.76 5.07 8.83
CA VAL A 54 5.13 6.34 9.23
C VAL A 54 4.68 6.25 10.68
N PRO A 55 4.54 7.39 11.39
CA PRO A 55 3.96 7.39 12.73
C PRO A 55 2.58 6.72 12.74
N ALA A 56 2.28 5.95 13.78
CA ALA A 56 0.96 5.36 13.93
C ALA A 56 -0.10 6.47 14.07
N SER A 57 -1.28 6.23 13.47
CA SER A 57 -2.48 7.02 13.70
C SER A 57 -2.90 7.00 15.17
N ASP A 58 -3.79 7.92 15.55
CA ASP A 58 -4.34 7.98 16.90
C ASP A 58 -5.04 6.68 17.32
N ASN A 59 -5.60 5.95 16.34
CA ASN A 59 -6.27 4.67 16.57
C ASN A 59 -5.69 3.55 15.72
N LEU A 60 -5.61 2.37 16.31
CA LEU A 60 -5.38 1.09 15.66
C LEU A 60 -6.63 0.23 15.77
N TYR A 61 -6.81 -0.68 14.83
CA TYR A 61 -8.02 -1.49 14.72
C TYR A 61 -7.70 -2.98 14.77
N SER A 62 -8.64 -3.72 15.34
CA SER A 62 -8.64 -5.18 15.33
C SER A 62 -9.91 -5.73 14.69
N ILE A 63 -9.82 -6.98 14.26
CA ILE A 63 -10.92 -7.77 13.71
C ILE A 63 -11.19 -8.92 14.68
N ASN A 64 -12.47 -9.21 14.93
CA ASN A 64 -12.94 -10.38 15.68
C ASN A 64 -12.36 -10.49 17.11
N GLY A 65 -12.07 -9.35 17.76
CA GLY A 65 -11.59 -9.31 19.15
C GLY A 65 -10.12 -9.63 19.34
N GLY A 66 -9.33 -9.73 18.25
CA GLY A 66 -7.87 -9.84 18.34
C GLY A 66 -7.20 -8.53 18.77
N ASP A 67 -5.87 -8.55 18.83
CA ASP A 67 -5.08 -7.35 19.12
C ASP A 67 -5.15 -6.34 17.96
N PRO A 68 -5.23 -5.03 18.25
CA PRO A 68 -5.19 -4.00 17.21
C PRO A 68 -3.86 -4.02 16.44
N PHE A 69 -3.92 -4.12 15.11
CA PHE A 69 -2.71 -4.31 14.30
C PHE A 69 -2.66 -3.49 13.00
N PHE A 70 -3.72 -2.75 12.64
CA PHE A 70 -3.76 -1.97 11.40
C PHE A 70 -4.47 -0.62 11.58
N THR A 71 -4.20 0.33 10.68
CA THR A 71 -4.83 1.66 10.68
C THR A 71 -6.08 1.71 9.79
N ALA A 72 -6.94 2.70 9.97
CA ALA A 72 -8.25 2.77 9.31
C ALA A 72 -8.19 2.77 7.77
N GLY A 73 -7.13 3.38 7.21
CA GLY A 73 -6.94 3.53 5.76
C GLY A 73 -6.45 2.27 5.04
N GLN A 74 -6.11 1.19 5.76
CA GLN A 74 -5.55 -0.01 5.17
C GLN A 74 -6.61 -0.81 4.38
N PRO A 75 -6.43 -1.05 3.06
CA PRO A 75 -7.38 -1.82 2.28
C PRO A 75 -7.17 -3.33 2.41
N PHE A 76 -8.28 -4.05 2.65
CA PHE A 76 -8.36 -5.52 2.70
C PHE A 76 -9.14 -6.05 1.50
N TYR A 77 -8.74 -7.22 0.99
CA TYR A 77 -9.54 -7.94 0.02
C TYR A 77 -10.68 -8.70 0.73
N THR A 78 -11.89 -8.54 0.20
CA THR A 78 -13.07 -9.28 0.62
C THR A 78 -13.69 -10.02 -0.56
N THR A 79 -14.63 -10.92 -0.29
CA THR A 79 -15.39 -11.62 -1.36
C THR A 79 -16.24 -10.70 -2.23
N THR A 80 -16.43 -9.43 -1.83
CA THR A 80 -17.26 -8.43 -2.53
C THR A 80 -16.47 -7.19 -2.95
N GLY A 81 -15.14 -7.30 -3.04
CA GLY A 81 -14.24 -6.22 -3.43
C GLY A 81 -13.32 -5.74 -2.32
N ILE A 82 -12.55 -4.69 -2.60
CA ILE A 82 -11.57 -4.14 -1.68
C ILE A 82 -12.26 -3.18 -0.70
N ARG A 83 -11.92 -3.27 0.58
CA ARG A 83 -12.59 -2.50 1.63
C ARG A 83 -11.62 -2.01 2.71
N ALA A 84 -11.87 -0.82 3.24
CA ALA A 84 -11.13 -0.22 4.36
C ALA A 84 -12.10 0.38 5.37
N ILE A 85 -11.65 0.60 6.62
CA ILE A 85 -12.48 1.26 7.64
C ILE A 85 -12.74 2.71 7.24
N ASP A 86 -11.69 3.41 6.77
CA ASP A 86 -11.79 4.71 6.11
C ASP A 86 -11.54 4.56 4.59
N PRO A 87 -12.60 4.31 3.81
CA PRO A 87 -12.48 4.16 2.36
C PRO A 87 -12.20 5.49 1.65
N VAL A 88 -12.50 6.64 2.25
CA VAL A 88 -12.20 7.94 1.65
C VAL A 88 -10.70 8.14 1.66
N PHE A 89 -10.07 7.94 2.82
CA PHE A 89 -8.63 8.05 2.96
C PHE A 89 -7.89 6.99 2.13
N ALA A 90 -8.35 5.74 2.14
CA ALA A 90 -7.78 4.68 1.33
C ALA A 90 -7.73 5.03 -0.18
N ARG A 91 -8.76 5.69 -0.70
CA ARG A 91 -8.80 6.18 -2.09
C ARG A 91 -7.92 7.40 -2.33
N GLN A 92 -7.73 8.27 -1.33
CA GLN A 92 -6.76 9.36 -1.45
C GLN A 92 -5.33 8.82 -1.61
N GLN A 93 -5.00 7.74 -0.91
CA GLN A 93 -3.71 7.05 -1.02
C GLN A 93 -3.59 6.22 -2.30
N ASN A 94 -4.70 5.63 -2.75
CA ASN A 94 -4.75 4.76 -3.93
C ASN A 94 -5.92 5.16 -4.85
N PRO A 95 -5.79 6.24 -5.65
CA PRO A 95 -6.89 6.77 -6.47
C PRO A 95 -7.46 5.79 -7.49
N TRP A 96 -6.71 4.76 -7.86
CA TRP A 96 -7.07 3.68 -8.79
C TRP A 96 -7.82 2.51 -8.13
N LEU A 97 -7.91 2.46 -6.80
CA LEU A 97 -8.66 1.41 -6.10
C LEU A 97 -10.10 1.84 -5.84
N GLU A 98 -11.04 1.00 -6.25
CA GLU A 98 -12.43 1.07 -5.77
C GLU A 98 -12.51 0.47 -4.37
N VAL A 99 -12.39 1.33 -3.35
CA VAL A 99 -12.42 0.91 -1.95
C VAL A 99 -13.79 1.17 -1.35
N GLY A 100 -14.48 0.12 -0.90
CA GLY A 100 -15.72 0.20 -0.12
C GLY A 100 -15.49 0.30 1.39
N ALA A 101 -16.53 0.61 2.16
CA ALA A 101 -16.44 0.57 3.62
C ALA A 101 -16.31 -0.89 4.12
N LEU A 102 -15.40 -1.13 5.06
CA LEU A 102 -15.25 -2.38 5.80
C LEU A 102 -16.16 -2.35 7.04
N LYS A 103 -16.94 -3.40 7.25
CA LYS A 103 -18.01 -3.48 8.25
C LYS A 103 -18.20 -4.94 8.67
N PRO A 104 -18.75 -5.19 9.86
CA PRO A 104 -19.23 -6.52 10.24
C PRO A 104 -20.17 -7.12 9.17
N GLY A 105 -20.10 -8.43 8.98
CA GLY A 105 -20.81 -9.20 7.95
C GLY A 105 -20.06 -9.34 6.61
N HIS A 106 -18.99 -8.56 6.37
CA HIS A 106 -18.12 -8.82 5.21
C HIS A 106 -17.19 -10.00 5.46
N MET A 107 -16.77 -10.65 4.37
CA MET A 107 -15.89 -11.82 4.40
C MET A 107 -14.50 -11.45 3.91
N LEU A 108 -13.51 -11.46 4.79
CA LEU A 108 -12.09 -11.27 4.46
C LEU A 108 -11.52 -12.50 3.76
N LEU A 109 -10.57 -12.32 2.86
CA LEU A 109 -9.84 -13.43 2.26
C LEU A 109 -8.63 -13.78 3.12
N ARG A 110 -8.68 -14.92 3.82
CA ARG A 110 -7.59 -15.42 4.67
C ARG A 110 -6.82 -16.52 3.96
N LEU A 111 -5.50 -16.44 3.99
CA LEU A 111 -4.63 -17.46 3.41
C LEU A 111 -4.80 -18.79 4.15
N ASN A 112 -5.06 -19.86 3.42
CA ASN A 112 -5.12 -21.19 4.01
C ASN A 112 -3.72 -21.69 4.40
N THR A 113 -3.65 -22.70 5.27
CA THR A 113 -2.37 -23.22 5.80
C THR A 113 -1.43 -23.73 4.72
N THR A 114 -1.97 -24.29 3.63
CA THR A 114 -1.18 -24.81 2.49
C THR A 114 -0.77 -23.73 1.50
N LYS A 115 -1.23 -22.48 1.67
CA LYS A 115 -1.00 -21.32 0.79
C LYS A 115 -1.42 -21.55 -0.67
N THR A 116 -2.43 -22.39 -0.89
CA THR A 116 -2.97 -22.78 -2.21
C THR A 116 -4.30 -22.11 -2.52
N SER A 117 -5.00 -21.56 -1.53
CA SER A 117 -6.28 -20.88 -1.70
C SER A 117 -6.56 -19.90 -0.55
N TYR A 118 -7.76 -19.31 -0.61
CA TYR A 118 -8.29 -18.41 0.42
C TYR A 118 -9.50 -19.02 1.10
N GLU A 119 -9.55 -18.91 2.41
CA GLU A 119 -10.71 -19.21 3.24
C GLU A 119 -11.41 -17.89 3.61
N PRO A 120 -12.70 -17.73 3.32
CA PRO A 120 -13.45 -16.56 3.76
C PRO A 120 -13.59 -16.53 5.28
N GLU A 121 -13.19 -15.43 5.92
CA GLU A 121 -13.42 -15.18 7.34
C GLU A 121 -14.42 -14.03 7.52
N GLU A 122 -15.55 -14.31 8.18
CA GLU A 122 -16.53 -13.29 8.51
C GLU A 122 -16.01 -12.32 9.57
N ILE A 123 -16.18 -11.02 9.31
CA ILE A 123 -15.99 -9.97 10.30
C ILE A 123 -17.22 -9.93 11.20
N LYS A 124 -17.08 -10.36 12.46
CA LYS A 124 -18.10 -10.27 13.49
C LYS A 124 -18.02 -8.94 14.24
N SER A 125 -16.80 -8.42 14.41
CA SER A 125 -16.56 -7.15 15.08
C SER A 125 -15.31 -6.45 14.55
N ILE A 126 -15.33 -5.12 14.61
CA ILE A 126 -14.18 -4.26 14.38
C ILE A 126 -14.09 -3.34 15.61
N MET A 127 -12.93 -3.31 16.27
CA MET A 127 -12.72 -2.50 17.46
C MET A 127 -11.55 -1.55 17.23
N GLY A 128 -11.76 -0.26 17.50
CA GLY A 128 -10.71 0.75 17.50
C GLY A 128 -10.19 0.99 18.90
N SER A 129 -8.87 1.05 19.05
CA SER A 129 -8.19 1.35 20.30
C SER A 129 -7.17 2.45 20.07
N ARG A 130 -7.02 3.33 21.07
CA ARG A 130 -6.02 4.40 21.00
C ARG A 130 -4.62 3.79 20.89
N SER A 131 -3.87 4.22 19.89
CA SER A 131 -2.46 3.90 19.74
C SER A 131 -1.67 4.47 20.92
N GLN A 132 -0.71 3.71 21.43
CA GLN A 132 0.25 4.18 22.44
C GLN A 132 1.43 4.93 21.81
N GLY A 133 1.28 5.37 20.55
CA GLY A 133 2.36 5.89 19.71
C GLY A 133 3.08 4.76 18.96
N GLY A 134 4.22 5.10 18.36
CA GLY A 134 5.02 4.17 17.58
C GLY A 134 4.87 4.37 16.07
N LYS A 135 5.20 3.33 15.30
CA LYS A 135 5.25 3.36 13.85
C LYS A 135 4.39 2.26 13.26
N VAL A 136 3.83 2.54 12.09
CA VAL A 136 3.20 1.55 11.24
C VAL A 136 4.01 1.38 9.96
N TYR A 137 3.91 0.18 9.41
CA TYR A 137 4.74 -0.34 8.35
C TYR A 137 3.86 -0.74 7.17
N GLY A 138 4.35 -0.49 5.98
CA GLY A 138 3.81 -1.03 4.74
C GLY A 138 4.93 -1.69 3.94
N LEU A 139 4.55 -2.28 2.81
CA LEU A 139 5.49 -2.80 1.83
C LEU A 139 5.34 -2.01 0.53
N HIS A 140 6.43 -1.93 -0.21
CA HIS A 140 6.46 -1.51 -1.60
C HIS A 140 7.21 -2.57 -2.42
N PHE A 141 6.64 -2.95 -3.55
CA PHE A 141 7.21 -3.98 -4.41
C PHE A 141 7.63 -3.38 -5.74
N ARG A 142 8.81 -3.78 -6.22
CA ARG A 142 9.27 -3.45 -7.57
C ARG A 142 8.67 -4.37 -8.64
N GLU A 143 8.24 -5.56 -8.22
CA GLU A 143 7.69 -6.62 -9.06
C GLU A 143 6.58 -7.37 -8.30
N GLY A 144 5.71 -8.06 -9.05
CA GLY A 144 4.60 -8.84 -8.49
C GLY A 144 3.31 -8.04 -8.34
N LEU A 145 2.30 -8.67 -7.73
CA LEU A 145 1.01 -8.03 -7.57
C LEU A 145 1.00 -7.02 -6.41
N ARG A 146 0.05 -6.08 -6.48
CA ARG A 146 -0.16 -5.04 -5.46
C ARG A 146 -0.94 -5.55 -4.24
N SER A 147 -0.59 -6.75 -3.79
CA SER A 147 -1.22 -7.41 -2.66
C SER A 147 -0.21 -8.26 -1.91
N TYR A 148 -0.47 -8.50 -0.63
CA TYR A 148 0.31 -9.42 0.20
C TYR A 148 -0.54 -9.90 1.37
N HIS A 149 0.03 -10.70 2.25
CA HIS A 149 -0.66 -11.25 3.41
C HIS A 149 -0.14 -10.61 4.68
N ALA A 150 -1.02 -9.98 5.46
CA ALA A 150 -0.73 -9.39 6.76
C ALA A 150 -1.52 -10.15 7.83
N ASN A 151 -0.83 -10.83 8.74
CA ASN A 151 -1.43 -11.78 9.70
C ASN A 151 -2.37 -12.80 9.02
N GLY A 152 -2.03 -13.19 7.79
CA GLY A 152 -2.80 -14.13 6.97
C GLY A 152 -3.93 -13.52 6.14
N TYR A 153 -4.31 -12.26 6.34
CA TYR A 153 -5.33 -11.61 5.50
C TYR A 153 -4.73 -11.05 4.22
N LEU A 154 -5.38 -11.28 3.08
CA LEU A 154 -5.00 -10.65 1.82
C LEU A 154 -5.33 -9.16 1.85
N VAL A 155 -4.32 -8.33 1.67
CA VAL A 155 -4.40 -6.88 1.75
C VAL A 155 -3.79 -6.24 0.51
N SER A 156 -4.21 -5.03 0.18
CA SER A 156 -3.60 -4.26 -0.91
C SER A 156 -2.39 -3.47 -0.40
N LEU A 157 -1.41 -3.24 -1.28
CA LEU A 157 -0.38 -2.24 -1.02
C LEU A 157 -1.04 -0.87 -0.85
N ASN A 158 -0.82 -0.23 0.28
CA ASN A 158 -1.28 1.11 0.54
C ASN A 158 -0.14 2.12 0.29
N TYR A 159 0.25 2.25 -0.97
CA TYR A 159 1.35 3.10 -1.40
C TYR A 159 1.05 3.73 -2.77
N PRO A 160 1.09 5.07 -2.92
CA PRO A 160 0.81 5.72 -4.20
C PRO A 160 1.76 5.23 -5.32
N GLU A 161 1.24 4.88 -6.51
CA GLU A 161 2.01 4.35 -7.65
C GLU A 161 3.08 5.33 -8.15
N ILE A 162 2.77 6.62 -8.07
CA ILE A 162 3.67 7.67 -8.52
C ILE A 162 4.21 8.36 -7.29
N THR A 163 5.31 7.85 -6.77
CA THR A 163 6.18 8.65 -5.93
C THR A 163 7.23 9.31 -6.82
N GLY A 164 7.65 10.53 -6.45
CA GLY A 164 8.77 11.17 -7.14
C GLY A 164 10.01 10.28 -7.14
N ALA A 165 10.15 9.39 -6.15
CA ALA A 165 11.19 8.37 -6.07
C ALA A 165 11.10 7.32 -7.19
N SER A 166 9.92 6.74 -7.46
CA SER A 166 9.77 5.72 -8.52
C SER A 166 10.01 6.30 -9.92
N ILE A 167 9.49 7.51 -10.20
CA ILE A 167 9.78 8.25 -11.44
C ILE A 167 11.28 8.55 -11.54
N SER A 168 11.88 9.07 -10.46
CA SER A 168 13.31 9.42 -10.45
C SER A 168 14.22 8.21 -10.61
N HIS A 169 13.82 7.04 -10.11
CA HIS A 169 14.55 5.79 -10.28
C HIS A 169 14.45 5.32 -11.74
N GLN A 170 13.25 5.23 -12.30
CA GLN A 170 13.06 4.81 -13.70
C GLN A 170 13.80 5.73 -14.67
N LEU A 171 13.78 7.05 -14.44
CA LEU A 171 14.54 8.01 -15.23
C LEU A 171 16.06 7.85 -15.08
N ARG A 172 16.56 7.32 -13.95
CA ARG A 172 17.99 7.05 -13.74
C ARG A 172 18.47 5.76 -14.40
N THR A 173 17.59 4.78 -14.57
CA THR A 173 17.92 3.50 -15.21
C THR A 173 17.83 3.52 -16.73
N MET A 174 17.28 4.59 -17.31
CA MET A 174 17.20 4.79 -18.77
C MET A 174 18.52 5.27 -19.37
N SER A 175 18.72 5.01 -20.67
CA SER A 175 19.78 5.66 -21.45
C SER A 175 19.53 7.17 -21.52
N ASP A 176 20.58 7.97 -21.73
CA ASP A 176 20.43 9.44 -21.83
C ASP A 176 19.46 9.85 -22.95
N GLN A 177 19.42 9.10 -24.06
CA GLN A 177 18.48 9.33 -25.15
C GLN A 177 17.03 9.01 -24.75
N ASP A 178 16.79 7.91 -24.05
CA ASP A 178 15.44 7.52 -23.64
C ASP A 178 14.92 8.41 -22.52
N LYS A 179 15.81 8.85 -21.63
CA LYS A 179 15.52 9.83 -20.59
C LYS A 179 15.11 11.17 -21.17
N ALA A 180 15.84 11.68 -22.17
CA ALA A 180 15.50 12.91 -22.85
C ALA A 180 14.13 12.82 -23.55
N LYS A 181 13.85 11.69 -24.23
CA LYS A 181 12.53 11.44 -24.85
C LYS A 181 11.41 11.38 -23.81
N ALA A 182 11.61 10.69 -22.68
CA ALA A 182 10.62 10.59 -21.62
C ALA A 182 10.31 11.98 -21.01
N VAL A 183 11.33 12.79 -20.75
CA VAL A 183 11.16 14.17 -20.25
C VAL A 183 10.43 15.05 -21.27
N GLN A 184 10.78 14.93 -22.56
CA GLN A 184 10.11 15.69 -23.63
C GLN A 184 8.63 15.31 -23.74
N SER A 185 8.29 14.02 -23.72
CA SER A 185 6.90 13.54 -23.73
C SER A 185 6.11 14.05 -22.51
N LEU A 186 6.72 14.11 -21.33
CA LEU A 186 6.08 14.66 -20.13
C LEU A 186 5.82 16.17 -20.25
N GLN A 187 6.74 16.92 -20.86
CA GLN A 187 6.54 18.36 -21.14
C GLN A 187 5.43 18.60 -22.17
N GLU A 188 5.36 17.79 -23.22
CA GLU A 188 4.29 17.87 -24.23
C GLU A 188 2.92 17.56 -23.63
N LEU A 189 2.85 16.53 -22.77
CA LEU A 189 1.64 16.22 -22.00
C LEU A 189 1.25 17.38 -21.08
N LYS A 190 2.22 18.01 -20.40
CA LYS A 190 1.96 19.19 -19.56
C LYS A 190 1.33 20.33 -20.36
N LEU A 191 1.89 20.65 -21.52
CA LEU A 191 1.38 21.70 -22.40
C LEU A 191 -0.04 21.39 -22.91
N LEU A 192 -0.33 20.11 -23.17
CA LEU A 192 -1.67 19.62 -23.49
C LEU A 192 -2.64 19.83 -22.31
N PHE A 193 -2.27 19.45 -21.09
CA PHE A 193 -3.12 19.64 -19.91
C PHE A 193 -3.29 21.11 -19.53
N ASP A 194 -2.26 21.94 -19.68
CA ASP A 194 -2.34 23.40 -19.49
C ASP A 194 -3.37 24.02 -20.46
N ARG A 195 -3.42 23.54 -21.71
CA ARG A 195 -4.39 23.98 -22.73
C ARG A 195 -5.85 23.64 -22.38
N PHE A 196 -6.08 22.59 -21.59
CA PHE A 196 -7.40 22.18 -21.13
C PHE A 196 -7.70 22.59 -19.68
N GLY A 197 -6.88 23.45 -19.06
CA GLY A 197 -7.08 23.94 -17.70
C GLY A 197 -6.79 22.93 -16.58
N ALA A 198 -6.08 21.84 -16.90
CA ALA A 198 -5.74 20.74 -15.98
C ALA A 198 -4.24 20.73 -15.58
N GLY A 199 -3.50 21.78 -15.90
CA GLY A 199 -2.05 21.91 -15.69
C GLY A 199 -1.53 21.58 -14.30
N SER A 200 -2.31 21.93 -13.27
CA SER A 200 -1.98 21.69 -11.86
C SER A 200 -1.90 20.20 -11.48
N ILE A 201 -2.43 19.29 -12.31
CA ILE A 201 -2.34 17.84 -12.08
C ILE A 201 -0.92 17.34 -12.36
N ILE A 202 -0.26 17.87 -13.40
CA ILE A 202 1.13 17.54 -13.73
C ILE A 202 2.09 18.13 -12.71
N ASP A 203 1.85 19.37 -12.27
CA ASP A 203 2.73 20.01 -11.27
C ASP A 203 2.79 19.17 -9.98
N ARG A 204 1.67 18.57 -9.54
CA ARG A 204 1.64 17.65 -8.40
C ARG A 204 2.42 16.35 -8.62
N LEU A 205 2.52 15.87 -9.86
CA LEU A 205 3.31 14.68 -10.22
C LEU A 205 4.82 15.00 -10.28
N VAL A 206 5.19 16.25 -10.61
CA VAL A 206 6.58 16.69 -10.76
C VAL A 206 7.18 17.23 -9.46
N THR A 207 6.41 17.94 -8.62
CA THR A 207 6.91 18.59 -7.39
C THR A 207 6.92 17.69 -6.15
N GLY A 208 6.37 16.47 -6.22
CA GLY A 208 6.44 15.48 -5.13
C GLY A 208 7.85 14.95 -4.81
N GLY A 209 8.89 15.45 -5.50
CA GLY A 209 10.30 15.13 -5.30
C GLY A 209 11.14 16.24 -4.67
N SER A 210 10.53 17.29 -4.11
CA SER A 210 11.29 18.36 -3.44
C SER A 210 10.59 18.81 -2.16
N SER A 211 11.07 18.36 -1.01
CA SER A 211 10.82 19.06 0.25
C SER A 211 11.42 20.46 0.15
N PRO A 212 10.70 21.52 0.54
CA PRO A 212 11.31 22.82 0.78
C PRO A 212 12.08 22.75 2.10
N ASN A 213 13.40 22.99 2.02
CA ASN A 213 14.17 23.39 3.18
C ASN A 213 13.69 24.77 3.64
N SER A 214 13.13 24.82 4.85
CA SER A 214 13.20 25.98 5.76
C SER A 214 12.95 25.51 7.18
#